data_AF-A0A1F6R5B7-F1
#
_entry.id   AF-A0A1F6R5B7-F1
#
_cell.length_a   1.000
_cell.length_b   1.000
_cell.length_c   1.000
_cell.angle_alpha   90.00
_cell.angle_beta   90.00
_cell.angle_gamma   90.00
#
_symmetry.space_group_name_H-M   'P 1'
#
loop_
_entity.id
_entity.type
_entity.pdbx_description
1 polymer ?
#
loop_
_entity_poly.entity_id
_entity_poly.type
_entity_poly.pdbx_seq_one_letter_code
_entity_poly.pdbx_strand_id
1 'polypeptide(L)'
;MVNVNFVGFEGFEDMQKSIEEKVDGFIKKFEVRYSGESLDSVKAFHKSFGAKGDHTGEIKFNVETSFGVFRSAKIGHKPLDMIEEIIEDVEKQIRTKKGRLFTEERGRNA
;
A
#
# COMPACT_ATOMS: atom_id res chain seq x y z
N MET A 1 -4.33 -3.90 -15.85
CA MET A 1 -3.21 -4.61 -15.19
C MET A 1 -2.53 -3.61 -14.28
N VAL A 2 -2.50 -3.86 -12.97
CA VAL A 2 -1.90 -2.96 -11.97
C VAL A 2 -0.38 -2.99 -12.09
N ASN A 3 0.29 -1.83 -12.08
CA ASN A 3 1.75 -1.77 -12.05
C ASN A 3 2.24 -1.98 -10.61
N VAL A 4 2.79 -3.16 -10.30
CA VAL A 4 3.33 -3.48 -8.98
C VAL A 4 4.86 -3.47 -9.01
N ASN A 5 5.48 -2.71 -8.11
CA ASN A 5 6.94 -2.59 -8.05
C ASN A 5 7.47 -2.72 -6.62
N PHE A 6 8.47 -3.58 -6.44
CA PHE A 6 9.17 -3.81 -5.18
C PHE A 6 10.63 -3.38 -5.33
N VAL A 7 11.07 -2.43 -4.51
CA VAL A 7 12.42 -1.86 -4.58
C VAL A 7 13.12 -2.01 -3.23
N GLY A 8 14.38 -2.46 -3.22
CA GLY A 8 15.20 -2.55 -2.01
C GLY A 8 14.92 -3.78 -1.11
N PHE A 9 14.27 -4.80 -1.67
CA PHE A 9 14.05 -6.11 -1.03
C PHE A 9 15.13 -7.16 -1.39
N GLU A 10 16.18 -6.72 -2.09
CA GLU A 10 17.31 -7.57 -2.52
C GLU A 10 17.95 -8.28 -1.32
N GLY A 11 18.10 -9.61 -1.40
CA GLY A 11 18.66 -10.43 -0.32
C GLY A 11 17.66 -10.90 0.74
N PHE A 12 16.36 -10.62 0.58
CA PHE A 12 15.29 -11.07 1.46
C PHE A 12 14.15 -11.77 0.68
N GLU A 13 14.47 -12.80 -0.11
CA GLU A 13 13.53 -13.45 -1.04
C GLU A 13 12.25 -13.96 -0.38
N ASP A 14 12.36 -14.68 0.74
CA ASP A 14 11.19 -15.21 1.47
C ASP A 14 10.28 -14.09 2.01
N MET A 15 10.90 -13.00 2.46
CA MET A 15 10.20 -11.83 2.96
C MET A 15 9.52 -11.07 1.83
N GLN A 16 10.22 -10.92 0.69
CA GLN A 16 9.67 -10.27 -0.50
C GLN A 16 8.42 -11.02 -0.96
N LYS A 17 8.47 -12.35 -1.05
CA LYS A 17 7.31 -13.16 -1.42
C LYS A 17 6.14 -12.99 -0.46
N SER A 18 6.40 -12.98 0.85
CA SER A 18 5.35 -12.74 1.86
C SER A 18 4.74 -11.33 1.73
N ILE A 19 5.53 -10.34 1.35
CA ILE A 19 5.07 -8.97 1.10
C ILE A 19 4.25 -8.90 -0.19
N GLU A 20 4.70 -9.57 -1.26
CA GLU A 20 3.98 -9.71 -2.53
C GLU A 20 2.58 -10.31 -2.32
N GLU A 21 2.46 -11.38 -1.53
CA GLU A 21 1.18 -12.01 -1.19
C GLU A 21 0.23 -11.04 -0.46
N LYS A 22 0.76 -10.25 0.48
CA LYS A 22 -0.04 -9.23 1.19
C LYS A 22 -0.51 -8.12 0.26
N VAL A 23 0.37 -7.66 -0.63
CA VAL A 23 0.06 -6.62 -1.63
C VAL A 23 -0.96 -7.13 -2.65
N ASP A 24 -0.85 -8.37 -3.12
CA ASP A 24 -1.84 -9.00 -3.99
C ASP A 24 -3.21 -9.15 -3.30
N GLY A 25 -3.19 -9.53 -2.01
CA GLY A 25 -4.39 -9.54 -1.17
C GLY A 25 -5.06 -8.16 -1.07
N PHE A 26 -4.27 -7.09 -0.93
CA PHE A 26 -4.76 -5.71 -0.95
C PHE A 26 -5.35 -5.33 -2.32
N ILE A 27 -4.66 -5.65 -3.44
CA ILE A 27 -5.13 -5.37 -4.80
C ILE A 27 -6.50 -6.03 -5.05
N LYS A 28 -6.62 -7.32 -4.75
CA LYS A 28 -7.89 -8.07 -4.91
C LYS A 28 -9.01 -7.46 -4.07
N LYS A 29 -8.72 -7.09 -2.81
CA LYS A 29 -9.71 -6.41 -1.95
C LYS A 29 -10.13 -5.07 -2.54
N PHE A 30 -9.21 -4.29 -3.09
CA PHE A 30 -9.51 -3.01 -3.73
C PHE A 30 -10.43 -3.20 -4.94
N GLU A 31 -10.09 -4.10 -5.87
CA GLU A 31 -10.87 -4.36 -7.08
C GLU A 31 -12.32 -4.79 -6.77
N VAL A 32 -12.50 -5.64 -5.75
CA VAL A 32 -13.83 -6.08 -5.30
C VAL A 32 -14.60 -4.93 -4.64
N ARG A 33 -13.95 -4.18 -3.73
CA ARG A 33 -14.62 -3.16 -2.92
C ARG A 33 -14.95 -1.90 -3.72
N TYR A 34 -14.10 -1.55 -4.68
CA TYR A 34 -14.19 -0.33 -5.48
C TYR A 34 -14.34 -0.68 -6.97
N SER A 35 -15.27 -1.58 -7.28
CA SER A 35 -15.57 -1.97 -8.65
C SER A 35 -15.87 -0.74 -9.53
N GLY A 36 -15.18 -0.66 -10.67
CA GLY A 36 -15.27 0.47 -11.62
C GLY A 36 -14.23 1.57 -11.39
N GLU A 37 -13.43 1.50 -10.34
CA GLU A 37 -12.39 2.47 -10.01
C GLU A 37 -11.00 1.92 -10.39
N SER A 38 -10.09 2.78 -10.84
CA SER A 38 -8.76 2.33 -11.25
C SER A 38 -7.80 2.22 -10.08
N LEU A 39 -7.02 1.14 -10.07
CA LEU A 39 -5.80 0.98 -9.28
C LEU A 39 -4.62 0.95 -10.25
N ASP A 40 -3.94 2.08 -10.40
CA ASP A 40 -2.98 2.28 -11.48
C ASP A 40 -1.60 1.72 -11.11
N SER A 41 -1.12 2.04 -9.90
CA SER A 41 0.17 1.54 -9.43
C SER A 41 0.21 1.29 -7.92
N VAL A 42 1.02 0.29 -7.55
CA VAL A 42 1.37 -0.04 -6.17
C VAL A 42 2.88 -0.20 -6.09
N LYS A 43 3.54 0.60 -5.24
CA LYS A 43 4.99 0.58 -5.11
C LYS A 43 5.39 0.43 -3.64
N ALA A 44 6.12 -0.64 -3.34
CA ALA A 44 6.72 -0.89 -2.04
C ALA A 44 8.23 -0.65 -2.11
N PHE A 45 8.74 0.17 -1.21
CA PHE A 45 10.17 0.47 -1.09
C PHE A 45 10.64 0.04 0.29
N HIS A 46 11.71 -0.73 0.35
CA HIS A 46 12.39 -1.07 1.59
C HIS A 46 13.78 -0.43 1.62
N LYS A 47 14.12 0.14 2.76
CA LYS A 47 15.44 0.70 3.05
C LYS A 47 15.93 0.15 4.38
N SER A 48 16.95 -0.69 4.36
CA SER A 48 17.61 -1.15 5.59
C SER A 48 18.51 -0.05 6.16
N PHE A 49 18.53 0.07 7.49
CA PHE A 49 19.39 1.01 8.22
C PHE A 49 20.55 0.32 8.97
N GLY A 50 20.54 -1.01 9.05
CA GLY A 50 21.46 -1.78 9.87
C GLY A 50 22.57 -2.48 9.09
N ALA A 51 23.50 -3.09 9.82
CA ALA A 51 24.48 -4.02 9.26
C ALA A 51 23.79 -5.32 8.79
N LYS A 52 24.47 -6.15 7.98
CA LYS A 52 23.93 -7.46 7.54
C LYS A 52 23.35 -8.25 8.73
N GLY A 53 22.04 -8.52 8.70
CA GLY A 53 21.31 -9.27 9.73
C GLY A 53 20.47 -8.42 10.69
N ASP A 54 20.60 -7.09 10.63
CA ASP A 54 19.69 -6.18 11.34
C ASP A 54 18.51 -5.83 10.41
N HIS A 55 17.33 -6.32 10.78
CA HIS A 55 16.07 -6.10 10.05
C HIS A 55 15.46 -4.72 10.33
N THR A 56 16.17 -3.83 11.02
CA THR A 56 15.79 -2.43 11.13
C THR A 56 15.77 -1.78 9.76
N GLY A 57 14.60 -1.29 9.37
CA GLY A 57 14.44 -0.61 8.10
C GLY A 57 13.24 0.32 8.08
N GLU A 58 13.11 1.03 6.97
CA GLU A 58 11.92 1.79 6.60
C GLU A 58 11.24 1.07 5.44
N ILE A 59 9.92 0.92 5.53
CA ILE A 59 9.08 0.52 4.41
C ILE A 59 8.21 1.71 4.02
N LYS A 60 8.20 2.04 2.73
CA LYS A 60 7.28 3.02 2.13
C LYS A 60 6.36 2.31 1.16
N PHE A 61 5.09 2.67 1.18
CA PHE A 61 4.08 2.12 0.30
C PHE A 61 3.31 3.26 -0.35
N ASN A 62 3.33 3.27 -1.68
CA ASN A 62 2.67 4.26 -2.51
C ASN A 62 1.62 3.57 -3.37
N VAL A 63 0.39 4.05 -3.30
CA VAL A 63 -0.75 3.52 -4.05
C VAL A 63 -1.38 4.66 -4.85
N GLU A 64 -1.52 4.45 -6.15
CA GLU A 64 -2.12 5.39 -7.08
C GLU A 64 -3.44 4.82 -7.59
N THR A 65 -4.52 5.59 -7.42
CA THR A 65 -5.87 5.20 -7.82
C THR A 65 -6.59 6.36 -8.50
N SER A 66 -7.76 6.10 -9.08
CA SER A 66 -8.68 7.14 -9.58
C SER A 66 -9.05 8.21 -8.55
N PHE A 67 -8.91 7.93 -7.24
CA PHE A 67 -9.20 8.86 -6.15
C PHE A 67 -8.04 9.80 -5.81
N GLY A 68 -6.84 9.50 -6.30
CA GLY A 68 -5.60 10.20 -6.00
C GLY A 68 -4.49 9.26 -5.53
N VAL A 69 -3.44 9.86 -4.96
CA VAL A 69 -2.24 9.14 -4.51
C VAL A 69 -2.21 9.04 -2.98
N PHE A 70 -2.07 7.81 -2.49
CA PHE A 70 -2.00 7.47 -1.07
C PHE A 70 -0.62 6.95 -0.72
N ARG A 71 -0.10 7.41 0.42
CA ARG A 71 1.25 7.07 0.86
C ARG A 71 1.24 6.76 2.35
N SER A 72 1.95 5.73 2.75
CA SER A 72 2.25 5.45 4.15
C SER A 72 3.66 4.89 4.27
N ALA A 73 4.29 5.13 5.41
CA ALA A 73 5.63 4.68 5.70
C ALA A 73 5.77 4.34 7.19
N LYS A 74 6.54 3.31 7.49
CA LYS A 74 6.90 2.93 8.86
C LYS A 74 8.37 2.59 8.94
N ILE A 75 8.92 2.76 10.15
CA ILE A 75 10.27 2.36 10.52
C ILE A 75 10.14 1.34 11.64
N GLY A 76 10.88 0.23 11.55
CA GLY A 76 10.83 -0.84 12.55
C GLY A 76 11.73 -2.01 12.21
N HIS A 77 11.66 -3.04 13.06
CA HIS A 77 12.50 -4.25 12.97
C HIS A 77 11.79 -5.45 12.34
N LYS A 78 10.50 -5.33 12.06
CA LYS A 78 9.64 -6.43 11.57
C LYS A 78 8.95 -6.01 10.28
N PRO A 79 9.62 -6.20 9.12
CA PRO A 79 9.09 -5.80 7.81
C PRO A 79 7.68 -6.29 7.49
N LEU A 80 7.33 -7.51 7.95
CA LEU A 80 6.00 -8.09 7.72
C LEU A 80 4.90 -7.37 8.50
N ASP A 81 5.11 -7.13 9.79
CA ASP A 81 4.17 -6.37 10.64
C ASP A 81 4.02 -4.93 10.08
N MET A 82 5.15 -4.33 9.69
CA MET A 82 5.17 -2.98 9.14
C MET A 82 4.35 -2.87 7.84
N ILE A 83 4.46 -3.82 6.91
CA ILE A 83 3.69 -3.75 5.66
C ILE A 83 2.18 -3.94 5.93
N GLU A 84 1.80 -4.78 6.89
CA GLU A 84 0.39 -4.96 7.25
C GLU A 84 -0.22 -3.66 7.77
N GLU A 85 0.44 -3.03 8.75
CA GLU A 85 -0.01 -1.76 9.32
C GLU A 85 -0.05 -0.65 8.25
N ILE A 86 0.94 -0.62 7.35
CA ILE A 86 0.98 0.33 6.23
C ILE A 86 -0.19 0.11 5.26
N ILE A 87 -0.52 -1.13 4.93
CA ILE A 87 -1.66 -1.47 4.06
C ILE A 87 -2.97 -1.02 4.74
N GLU A 88 -3.14 -1.30 6.03
CA GLU A 88 -4.33 -0.86 6.79
C GLU A 88 -4.47 0.66 6.80
N ASP A 89 -3.37 1.39 6.99
CA ASP A 89 -3.35 2.84 6.94
C ASP A 89 -3.77 3.37 5.57
N VAL A 90 -3.25 2.79 4.49
CA VAL A 90 -3.61 3.17 3.11
C VAL A 90 -5.08 2.84 2.81
N GLU A 91 -5.57 1.66 3.20
CA GLU A 91 -6.99 1.29 3.06
C GLU A 91 -7.90 2.30 3.78
N LYS A 92 -7.51 2.72 5.00
CA LYS A 92 -8.24 3.74 5.75
C LYS A 92 -8.26 5.07 5.03
N GLN A 93 -7.12 5.52 4.48
CA GLN A 93 -7.03 6.77 3.71
C GLN A 93 -7.93 6.73 2.47
N ILE A 94 -7.89 5.63 1.70
CA ILE A 94 -8.73 5.41 0.51
C ILE A 94 -10.21 5.48 0.89
N ARG A 95 -10.62 4.76 1.92
CA ARG A 95 -12.01 4.75 2.42
C ARG A 95 -12.46 6.15 2.83
N THR A 96 -11.64 6.89 3.57
CA THR A 96 -11.95 8.27 3.97
C THR A 96 -12.08 9.18 2.76
N LYS A 97 -11.19 9.07 1.76
CA LYS A 97 -11.25 9.88 0.54
C LYS A 97 -12.50 9.58 -0.28
N LYS A 98 -12.84 8.30 -0.50
CA LYS A 98 -14.06 7.91 -1.23
C LYS A 98 -15.33 8.36 -0.52
N GLY A 99 -15.39 8.24 0.82
CA GLY A 99 -16.54 8.73 1.60
C GLY A 99 -16.77 10.24 1.47
N ARG A 100 -15.68 11.03 1.40
CA ARG A 100 -15.76 12.48 1.14
C ARG A 100 -16.29 12.77 -0.26
N LEU A 101 -15.73 12.13 -1.30
CA LEU A 101 -16.17 12.32 -2.69
C LEU A 101 -17.66 12.02 -2.86
N PHE A 102 -18.16 10.92 -2.28
CA PHE A 102 -19.58 10.56 -2.33
C PHE A 102 -20.49 11.62 -1.68
N THR A 103 -20.05 12.20 -0.55
CA THR A 103 -20.81 13.27 0.13
C THR A 103 -20.82 14.55 -0.71
N GLU A 104 -19.69 14.91 -1.32
CA GLU A 104 -19.58 16.07 -2.20
C GLU A 104 -20.44 15.94 -3.46
N GLU A 105 -20.46 14.76 -4.09
CA GLU A 105 -21.32 14.48 -5.27
C GLU A 105 -22.80 14.60 -4.93
N ARG A 106 -23.23 14.12 -3.75
CA ARG A 106 -24.62 14.26 -3.29
C ARG A 106 -24.99 15.71 -3.00
N GLY A 107 -24.09 16.48 -2.39
CA GLY A 107 -24.31 17.88 -2.08
C GLY A 107 -24.35 18.80 -3.31
N ARG A 108 -23.73 18.40 -4.43
CA ARG A 108 -23.76 19.15 -5.70
C ARG A 108 -24.98 18.85 -6.58
N ASN A 109 -25.66 17.73 -6.35
CA ASN A 109 -26.85 17.31 -7.08
C ASN A 109 -28.16 17.54 -6.29
N ALA A 110 -28.09 18.29 -5.19
CA ALA A 110 -29.22 18.74 -4.38
C ALA A 110 -29.44 20.25 -4.59
#